data_AF-A0A523UFQ5-F1
#
_entry.id   AF-A0A523UFQ5-F1
#
_cell.length_a   1.000
_cell.length_b   1.000
_cell.length_c   1.000
_cell.angle_alpha   90.00
_cell.angle_beta   90.00
_cell.angle_gamma   90.00
#
_symmetry.space_group_name_H-M   'P 1'
#
loop_
_entity.id
_entity.type
_entity.pdbx_description
1 polymer ?
#
loop_
_entity_poly.entity_id
_entity_poly.type
_entity_poly.pdbx_seq_one_letter_code
_entity_poly.pdbx_strand_id
1 'polypeptide(L)'
;MAVMYKIGWFSTGRDKAARDLLDAVQRSIKQGEMEAEIAFVFSSREPDESEESDLFFKLVESYHIPLIYFSYQNFKARRGTPVTEQAGALPSWRLDYDREVMNRLQGFHPDL
;
A
#
# COMPACT_ATOMS: atom_id res chain seq x y z
N MET A 1 -28.01 -7.71 -9.82
CA MET A 1 -26.85 -6.94 -10.31
C MET A 1 -25.67 -7.48 -9.54
N ALA A 2 -24.62 -7.93 -10.24
CA ALA A 2 -23.37 -8.28 -9.59
C ALA A 2 -22.83 -7.05 -8.83
N VAL A 3 -22.36 -7.25 -7.60
CA VAL A 3 -21.73 -6.18 -6.83
C VAL A 3 -20.25 -6.18 -7.19
N MET A 4 -19.76 -5.07 -7.74
CA MET A 4 -18.35 -4.89 -8.04
C MET A 4 -17.61 -4.56 -6.75
N TYR A 5 -16.76 -5.47 -6.27
CA TYR A 5 -16.00 -5.28 -5.02
C TYR A 5 -14.86 -4.28 -5.21
N LYS A 6 -14.71 -3.33 -4.29
CA LYS A 6 -13.59 -2.38 -4.29
C LYS A 6 -12.48 -2.86 -3.35
N ILE A 7 -11.29 -3.06 -3.88
CA ILE A 7 -10.12 -3.56 -3.15
C ILE A 7 -9.18 -2.40 -2.83
N GLY A 8 -8.78 -2.28 -1.57
CA GLY A 8 -7.63 -1.48 -1.12
C GLY A 8 -6.37 -2.33 -1.10
N TRP A 9 -5.42 -2.07 -2.00
CA TRP A 9 -4.24 -2.92 -2.15
C TRP A 9 -3.03 -2.41 -1.37
N PHE A 10 -2.58 -3.13 -0.36
CA PHE A 10 -1.40 -2.75 0.43
C PHE A 10 -0.18 -3.57 0.00
N SER A 11 0.90 -2.90 -0.44
CA SER A 11 2.14 -3.56 -0.85
C SER A 11 3.35 -2.64 -0.74
N THR A 12 4.49 -3.18 -0.33
CA THR A 12 5.76 -2.44 -0.36
C THR A 12 6.45 -2.47 -1.74
N GLY A 13 5.93 -3.24 -2.71
CA GLY A 13 6.61 -3.46 -3.98
C GLY A 13 8.02 -4.03 -3.81
N ARG A 14 8.22 -4.98 -2.88
CA ARG A 14 9.55 -5.39 -2.43
C ARG A 14 10.37 -6.09 -3.52
N ASP A 15 9.70 -6.78 -4.43
CA ASP A 15 10.30 -7.67 -5.41
C ASP A 15 9.39 -7.85 -6.63
N LYS A 16 9.87 -8.64 -7.59
CA LYS A 16 9.11 -9.05 -8.78
C LYS A 16 7.79 -9.77 -8.44
N ALA A 17 7.74 -10.58 -7.37
CA ALA A 17 6.53 -11.31 -7.03
C ALA A 17 5.39 -10.37 -6.62
N ALA A 18 5.70 -9.27 -5.92
CA ALA A 18 4.72 -8.22 -5.62
C ALA A 18 4.13 -7.58 -6.90
N ARG A 19 4.96 -7.39 -7.93
CA ARG A 19 4.54 -6.87 -9.25
C ARG A 19 3.71 -7.89 -10.02
N ASP A 20 4.18 -9.14 -10.08
CA ASP A 20 3.49 -10.23 -10.77
C ASP A 20 2.11 -10.48 -10.18
N LEU A 21 1.96 -10.41 -8.85
CA LEU A 21 0.68 -10.59 -8.18
C LEU A 21 -0.31 -9.46 -8.54
N LEU A 22 0.13 -8.21 -8.51
CA LEU A 22 -0.72 -7.07 -8.89
C LEU A 22 -1.14 -7.18 -10.36
N ASP A 23 -0.22 -7.50 -11.26
CA ASP A 23 -0.49 -7.67 -12.69
C ASP A 23 -1.48 -8.83 -12.94
N ALA A 24 -1.31 -9.97 -12.27
CA ALA A 24 -2.22 -11.10 -12.39
C ALA A 24 -3.66 -10.74 -11.94
N VAL A 25 -3.80 -10.09 -10.79
CA VAL A 25 -5.11 -9.65 -10.27
C VAL A 25 -5.75 -8.63 -11.20
N GLN A 26 -4.99 -7.62 -11.65
CA GLN A 26 -5.51 -6.58 -12.53
C GLN A 26 -5.89 -7.13 -13.92
N ARG A 27 -5.18 -8.14 -14.43
CA ARG A 27 -5.55 -8.82 -15.67
C ARG A 27 -6.87 -9.58 -15.52
N SER A 28 -7.03 -10.33 -14.42
CA SER A 28 -8.25 -11.09 -14.14
C SER A 28 -9.48 -10.16 -14.02
N ILE A 29 -9.32 -9.00 -13.37
CA ILE A 29 -10.33 -7.93 -13.35
C ILE A 29 -10.66 -7.45 -14.77
N LYS A 30 -9.65 -7.07 -15.55
CA LYS A 30 -9.85 -6.55 -16.91
C LYS A 30 -10.47 -7.56 -17.86
N GLN A 31 -10.24 -8.84 -17.64
CA GLN A 31 -10.83 -9.94 -18.41
C GLN A 31 -12.26 -10.27 -17.97
N GLY A 32 -12.75 -9.67 -16.89
CA GLY A 32 -14.07 -9.95 -16.33
C GLY A 32 -14.16 -11.29 -15.60
N GLU A 33 -13.02 -11.91 -15.31
CA GLU A 33 -12.93 -13.16 -14.53
C GLU A 33 -13.13 -12.90 -13.03
N MET A 34 -12.85 -11.67 -12.60
CA MET A 34 -13.10 -11.21 -11.23
C MET A 34 -13.91 -9.91 -11.26
N GLU A 35 -15.09 -9.94 -10.64
CA GLU A 35 -15.97 -8.77 -10.49
C GLU A 35 -15.51 -7.85 -9.35
N ALA A 36 -14.32 -7.26 -9.53
CA ALA A 36 -13.74 -6.34 -8.57
C ALA A 36 -12.99 -5.19 -9.26
N GLU A 37 -12.64 -4.17 -8.50
CA GLU A 37 -11.84 -3.01 -8.90
C GLU A 37 -10.80 -2.75 -7.82
N ILE A 38 -9.56 -2.44 -8.21
CA ILE A 38 -8.56 -1.95 -7.27
C ILE A 38 -8.77 -0.44 -7.10
N ALA A 39 -9.39 -0.03 -6.00
CA ALA A 39 -9.74 1.36 -5.73
C ALA A 39 -8.52 2.24 -5.43
N PHE A 40 -7.51 1.66 -4.79
CA PHE A 40 -6.21 2.29 -4.59
C PHE A 40 -5.13 1.25 -4.32
N VAL A 41 -3.88 1.68 -4.45
CA VAL A 41 -2.71 0.97 -3.94
C VAL A 41 -2.02 1.85 -2.90
N PHE A 42 -1.78 1.30 -1.71
CA PHE A 42 -0.96 1.91 -0.67
C PHE A 42 0.41 1.23 -0.58
N SER A 43 1.46 2.05 -0.48
CA SER A 43 2.82 1.60 -0.22
C SER A 43 3.43 2.27 1.01
N SER A 44 4.02 1.46 1.88
CA SER A 44 4.81 1.97 3.01
C SER A 44 6.25 2.36 2.64
N ARG A 45 6.54 2.44 1.34
CA ARG A 45 7.77 2.97 0.73
C ARG A 45 7.44 4.15 -0.16
N GLU A 46 8.33 5.13 -0.20
CA GLU A 46 8.31 6.26 -1.13
C GLU A 46 9.18 6.00 -2.37
N PRO A 47 9.02 6.79 -3.45
CA PRO A 47 9.94 6.79 -4.57
C PRO A 47 11.39 6.94 -4.11
N ASP A 48 12.31 6.32 -4.84
CA ASP A 48 13.76 6.32 -4.58
C ASP A 48 14.20 5.52 -3.34
N GLU A 49 13.29 4.84 -2.62
CA GLU A 49 13.68 3.91 -1.54
C GLU A 49 14.27 2.60 -2.07
N SER A 50 13.82 2.12 -3.24
CA SER A 50 14.39 0.95 -3.93
C SER A 50 13.93 0.85 -5.37
N GLU A 51 14.79 0.33 -6.24
CA GLU A 51 14.46 0.08 -7.65
C GLU A 51 13.22 -0.82 -7.82
N GLU A 52 13.07 -1.85 -6.99
CA GLU A 52 11.91 -2.75 -7.05
C GLU A 52 10.59 -2.04 -6.73
N SER A 53 10.57 -1.16 -5.72
CA SER A 53 9.38 -0.37 -5.40
C SER A 53 9.08 0.66 -6.48
N ASP A 54 10.09 1.27 -7.08
CA ASP A 54 9.89 2.22 -8.18
C ASP A 54 9.33 1.53 -9.43
N LEU A 55 9.80 0.31 -9.73
CA LEU A 55 9.20 -0.53 -10.79
C LEU A 55 7.75 -0.90 -10.45
N PHE A 56 7.45 -1.18 -9.19
CA PHE A 56 6.09 -1.44 -8.74
C PHE A 56 5.19 -0.21 -8.89
N PHE A 57 5.67 0.99 -8.56
CA PHE A 57 4.90 2.23 -8.71
C PHE A 57 4.59 2.53 -10.18
N LYS A 58 5.58 2.38 -11.06
CA LYS A 58 5.36 2.51 -12.52
C LYS A 58 4.30 1.54 -13.03
N LEU A 59 4.25 0.32 -12.50
CA LEU A 59 3.22 -0.66 -12.86
C LEU A 59 1.83 -0.19 -12.41
N VAL A 60 1.68 0.23 -11.15
CA VAL A 60 0.41 0.76 -10.59
C VAL A 60 -0.09 1.94 -11.43
N GLU A 61 0.80 2.90 -11.72
CA GLU A 61 0.49 4.08 -12.53
C GLU A 61 0.08 3.70 -13.96
N SER A 62 0.73 2.69 -14.57
CA SER A 62 0.35 2.22 -15.91
C SER A 62 -1.08 1.67 -16.00
N TYR A 63 -1.61 1.18 -14.88
CA TYR A 63 -3.01 0.75 -14.76
C TYR A 63 -3.98 1.87 -14.40
N HIS A 64 -3.49 3.11 -14.22
CA HIS A 64 -4.27 4.27 -13.80
C HIS A 64 -4.95 4.07 -12.44
N ILE A 65 -4.33 3.27 -11.57
CA ILE A 65 -4.80 3.05 -10.20
C ILE A 65 -4.22 4.15 -9.31
N PRO A 66 -5.02 4.78 -8.42
CA PRO A 66 -4.51 5.74 -7.44
C PRO A 66 -3.43 5.12 -6.57
N LEU A 67 -2.22 5.70 -6.59
CA LEU A 67 -1.08 5.28 -5.77
C LEU A 67 -0.88 6.27 -4.62
N ILE A 68 -0.91 5.75 -3.39
CA ILE A 68 -0.63 6.48 -2.16
C ILE A 68 0.60 5.85 -1.54
N TYR A 69 1.58 6.68 -1.21
CA TYR A 69 2.75 6.22 -0.46
C TYR A 69 2.94 7.03 0.81
N PHE A 70 3.49 6.36 1.82
CA PHE A 70 3.94 7.01 3.04
C PHE A 70 5.07 6.20 3.65
N SER A 71 6.29 6.73 3.58
CA SER A 71 7.48 5.97 4.00
C SER A 71 7.47 5.63 5.49
N TYR A 72 7.45 4.34 5.78
CA TYR A 72 7.62 3.85 7.15
C TYR A 72 9.01 4.16 7.71
N GLN A 73 10.04 4.11 6.86
CA GLN A 73 11.42 4.39 7.27
C GLN A 73 11.61 5.87 7.61
N ASN A 74 11.14 6.77 6.75
CA ASN A 74 11.21 8.21 7.00
C ASN A 74 10.40 8.59 8.23
N PHE A 75 9.21 8.00 8.42
CA PHE A 75 8.39 8.25 9.60
C PHE A 75 9.10 7.80 10.89
N LYS A 76 9.63 6.57 10.90
CA LYS A 76 10.39 6.03 12.04
C LYS A 76 11.62 6.88 12.36
N ALA A 77 12.39 7.28 11.34
CA ALA A 77 13.61 8.06 11.51
C ALA A 77 13.32 9.44 12.13
N ARG A 78 12.22 10.10 11.73
CA ARG A 78 11.81 11.42 12.25
C ARG A 78 11.34 11.38 13.71
N ARG A 79 10.77 10.27 14.18
CA ARG A 79 10.22 10.15 15.54
C ARG A 79 11.29 9.93 16.61
N GLY A 80 12.49 9.48 16.23
CA GLY A 80 13.56 9.14 17.17
C GLY A 80 13.18 7.94 18.04
N THR A 81 14.12 7.04 18.33
CA THR A 81 13.83 5.90 19.21
C THR A 81 13.95 6.37 20.67
N PRO A 82 12.91 6.34 21.53
CA PRO A 82 13.15 6.17 22.95
C PRO A 82 13.55 4.70 23.13
N VAL A 83 14.79 4.45 23.55
CA VAL A 83 15.38 3.12 23.79
C VAL A 83 14.75 2.42 25.03
N THR A 84 13.55 2.83 25.44
CA THR A 84 12.96 2.44 26.75
C THR A 84 11.52 1.97 26.65
N GLU A 85 11.07 1.42 25.52
CA GLU A 85 9.82 0.66 25.52
C GLU A 85 10.11 -0.82 25.79
N GLN A 86 9.61 -1.25 26.95
CA GLN A 86 9.79 -2.57 27.54
C GLN A 86 9.54 -3.68 26.51
N ALA A 87 10.39 -4.72 26.55
CA ALA A 87 10.31 -5.88 25.68
C ALA A 87 8.89 -6.48 25.70
N GLY A 88 8.11 -6.20 24.67
CA GLY A 88 6.75 -6.71 24.49
C GLY A 88 5.71 -5.69 24.00
N ALA A 89 5.90 -4.38 24.22
CA ALA A 89 4.97 -3.36 23.73
C ALA A 89 5.38 -2.86 22.33
N LEU A 90 4.40 -2.77 21.41
CA LEU A 90 4.62 -2.08 20.14
C LEU A 90 4.85 -0.59 20.43
N PRO A 91 5.88 0.04 19.83
CA PRO A 91 6.12 1.46 20.03
C PRO A 91 4.90 2.32 19.74
N SER A 92 4.64 3.30 20.60
CA SER A 92 3.52 4.26 20.44
C SER A 92 3.47 4.91 19.05
N TRP A 93 4.63 5.13 18.42
CA TRP A 93 4.70 5.70 17.07
C TRP A 93 4.12 4.79 15.98
N ARG A 94 4.00 3.47 16.17
CA ARG A 94 3.36 2.58 15.20
C ARG A 94 1.87 2.90 15.03
N LEU A 95 1.17 3.14 16.14
CA LEU A 95 -0.23 3.56 16.10
C LEU A 95 -0.41 4.92 15.43
N ASP A 96 0.55 5.83 15.64
CA ASP A 96 0.54 7.12 14.96
C ASP A 96 0.78 6.96 13.44
N TYR A 97 1.64 6.03 13.03
CA TYR A 97 1.83 5.70 11.61
C TYR A 97 0.54 5.17 11.00
N ASP A 98 -0.11 4.19 11.63
CA ASP A 98 -1.35 3.60 11.14
C ASP A 98 -2.47 4.66 11.03
N ARG A 99 -2.59 5.56 12.02
CA ARG A 99 -3.55 6.67 11.97
C ARG A 99 -3.29 7.59 10.77
N GLU A 100 -2.02 7.88 10.51
CA GLU A 100 -1.59 8.77 9.44
C GLU A 100 -1.78 8.11 8.05
N VAL A 101 -1.62 6.79 7.96
CA VAL A 101 -2.02 6.01 6.78
C VAL A 101 -3.52 6.10 6.55
N MET A 102 -4.36 5.84 7.57
CA MET A 102 -5.81 5.92 7.44
C MET A 102 -6.29 7.34 7.07
N ASN A 103 -5.64 8.38 7.60
CA ASN A 103 -5.92 9.77 7.23
C ASN A 103 -5.68 10.04 5.73
N ARG A 104 -4.64 9.45 5.12
CA ARG A 104 -4.40 9.55 3.66
C ARG A 104 -5.46 8.80 2.86
N LEU A 105 -5.97 7.71 3.43
CA LEU A 105 -6.94 6.82 2.76
C LEU A 105 -8.40 7.25 2.97
N GLN A 106 -8.67 8.32 3.73
CA GLN A 106 -10.04 8.74 4.09
C GLN A 106 -10.97 9.02 2.90
N GLY A 107 -10.42 9.34 1.71
CA GLY A 107 -11.19 9.57 0.48
C GLY A 107 -11.55 8.29 -0.28
N PHE A 108 -11.05 7.14 0.15
CA PHE A 108 -11.30 5.85 -0.47
C PHE A 108 -12.27 5.03 0.40
N HIS A 109 -13.15 4.29 -0.27
CA HIS A 109 -14.14 3.43 0.37
C HIS A 109 -14.06 2.03 -0.26
N PRO A 110 -12.99 1.26 0.04
CA PRO A 110 -12.91 -0.13 -0.37
C PRO A 110 -13.88 -0.99 0.45
N ASP A 111 -14.34 -2.08 -0.15
CA ASP A 111 -15.09 -3.13 0.51
C ASP A 111 -14.16 -4.16 1.19
N LEU A 112 -12.91 -4.26 0.72
CA LEU A 112 -11.87 -5.17 1.22
C LEU A 112 -10.49 -4.50 1.30
#